data_AF-M5P1V6-F1
#
_entry.id   AF-M5P1V6-F1
#
_cell.length_a   1.000
_cell.length_b   1.000
_cell.length_c   1.000
_cell.angle_alpha   90.00
_cell.angle_beta   90.00
_cell.angle_gamma   90.00
#
_symmetry.space_group_name_H-M   'P 1'
#
loop_
_entity.id
_entity.type
_entity.pdbx_description
1 polymer ?
#
loop_
_entity_poly.entity_id
_entity_poly.type
_entity_poly.pdbx_seq_one_letter_code
_entity_poly.pdbx_strand_id
1 'polypeptide(L)' 'MTLILQNIDYFLTVLLTVFFLFKFVEEIRNQKRIPVIMIFLCISLYFLTKTFFVLRIMFN' A
#
# COMPACT_ATOMS: atom_id res chain seq x y z
N MET A 1 19.61 5.85 15.41
CA MET A 1 19.68 5.86 13.93
C MET A 1 18.68 4.90 13.31
N THR A 2 18.54 3.68 13.84
CA THR A 2 17.54 2.68 13.43
C THR A 2 16.09 3.13 13.55
N LEU A 3 15.69 3.75 14.67
CA LEU A 3 14.32 4.24 14.89
C LEU A 3 13.86 5.31 13.89
N ILE A 4 14.77 6.17 13.43
CA ILE A 4 14.46 7.23 12.45
C ILE A 4 14.23 6.62 11.07
N LEU A 5 15.09 5.68 10.65
CA LEU A 5 14.88 4.94 9.41
C LEU A 5 13.55 4.18 9.44
N GLN A 6 13.26 3.51 10.56
CA GLN A 6 12.04 2.73 10.73
C GLN A 6 10.77 3.58 10.61
N ASN A 7 10.77 4.77 11.22
CA ASN A 7 9.66 5.73 11.07
C ASN A 7 9.50 6.23 9.62
N ILE A 8 10.61 6.46 8.91
CA ILE A 8 10.57 6.83 7.49
C ILE A 8 10.00 5.68 6.65
N ASP A 9 10.43 4.44 6.88
CA ASP A 9 9.92 3.26 6.20
C ASP A 9 8.42 3.08 6.45
N TYR A 10 7.96 3.32 7.68
CA TYR A 10 6.54 3.27 8.03
C TYR A 10 5.74 4.35 7.31
N PHE A 11 6.22 5.60 7.32
CA PHE A 11 5.59 6.70 6.60
C PHE A 11 5.51 6.43 5.09
N LEU A 12 6.62 5.95 4.50
CA LEU A 12 6.69 5.61 3.08
C LEU A 12 5.70 4.48 2.74
N THR A 13 5.59 3.47 3.59
CA THR A 13 4.66 2.34 3.41
C THR A 13 3.21 2.82 3.40
N VAL A 14 2.82 3.70 4.33
CA VAL A 14 1.48 4.29 4.37
C VAL A 14 1.20 5.10 3.11
N LEU A 15 2.14 5.95 2.70
CA LEU A 15 2.00 6.80 1.51
C LEU A 15 1.85 5.96 0.23
N LEU A 16 2.67 4.92 0.06
CA LEU A 16 2.57 3.97 -1.05
C LEU A 16 1.23 3.23 -1.05
N THR A 17 0.72 2.84 0.12
CA THR A 17 -0.57 2.15 0.25
C THR A 17 -1.71 3.03 -0.27
N VAL A 18 -1.76 4.30 0.15
CA VAL A 18 -2.77 5.27 -0.31
C VAL A 18 -2.65 5.51 -1.81
N PHE A 19 -1.41 5.66 -2.32
CA PHE A 19 -1.16 5.86 -3.74
C PHE A 19 -1.65 4.67 -4.60
N PHE A 20 -1.36 3.44 -4.19
CA PHE A 20 -1.80 2.24 -4.90
C PHE A 20 -3.32 2.06 -4.86
N LEU A 21 -3.97 2.37 -3.73
CA LEU A 21 -5.43 2.37 -3.63
C LEU A 21 -6.07 3.37 -4.61
N PHE A 22 -5.52 4.59 -4.70
CA PHE A 22 -6.03 5.60 -5.62
C PHE A 22 -5.86 5.16 -7.08
N LYS A 23 -4.68 4.64 -7.43
CA LYS A 23 -4.40 4.06 -8.75
C LYS A 23 -5.33 2.91 -9.08
N PHE A 24 -5.62 2.03 -8.11
CA PHE A 24 -6.52 0.90 -8.30
C PHE A 24 -7.95 1.37 -8.61
N VAL A 25 -8.45 2.38 -7.90
CA VAL A 25 -9.77 2.99 -8.17
C VAL A 25 -9.79 3.63 -9.56
N GLU A 26 -8.74 4.36 -9.97
CA GLU A 26 -8.64 4.89 -11.33
C GLU A 26 -8.61 3.79 -12.39
N GLU A 27 -7.91 2.68 -12.14
CA GLU A 27 -7.78 1.56 -13.06
C GLU A 27 -9.12 0.84 -13.25
N ILE A 28 -9.90 0.67 -12.17
CA ILE A 28 -11.29 0.17 -12.21
C ILE A 28 -12.17 1.14 -13.00
N ARG A 29 -12.11 2.44 -12.69
CA ARG A 29 -12.94 3.47 -13.33
C ARG A 29 -12.68 3.56 -14.83
N ASN A 30 -11.43 3.42 -15.26
CA ASN A 30 -11.05 3.47 -16.67
C ASN A 30 -11.27 2.14 -17.42
N GLN A 31 -11.87 1.12 -16.78
CA GLN A 31 -12.07 -0.23 -17.34
C GLN A 31 -10.82 -0.76 -18.06
N LYS A 32 -9.63 -0.48 -17.51
CA LYS A 32 -8.39 -0.97 -18.11
C LYS A 32 -8.37 -2.50 -18.08
N ARG A 33 -7.54 -3.11 -18.93
CA ARG A 33 -7.49 -4.57 -19.14
C ARG A 33 -7.46 -5.31 -17.80
N ILE A 34 -8.36 -6.30 -17.65
CA ILE A 34 -8.50 -7.23 -16.51
C ILE A 34 -7.15 -7.67 -15.89
N PRO A 35 -6.12 -8.08 -16.66
CA PRO A 35 -4.82 -8.47 -16.08
C PRO A 35 -4.12 -7.34 -15.31
N VAL A 36 -4.27 -6.08 -15.74
CA VAL A 36 -3.67 -4.93 -15.06
C VAL A 36 -4.38 -4.68 -13.72
N ILE A 37 -5.70 -4.79 -13.70
CA ILE A 37 -6.50 -4.67 -12.47
C ILE A 37 -6.10 -5.75 -11.46
N MET A 38 -5.92 -7.00 -11.91
CA MET A 38 -5.46 -8.09 -11.04
C MET A 38 -4.09 -7.83 -10.42
N ILE A 39 -3.13 -7.31 -11.21
CA ILE A 39 -1.80 -6.97 -10.69
C ILE A 39 -1.90 -5.86 -9.64
N PHE A 40 -2.67 -4.80 -9.91
CA PHE A 40 -2.87 -3.73 -8.94
C PHE A 40 -3.58 -4.20 -7.67
N LEU A 41 -4.51 -5.15 -7.78
CA LEU A 41 -5.20 -5.75 -6.65
C LEU A 41 -4.24 -6.53 -5.76
N CYS A 42 -3.37 -7.36 -6.34
CA CYS A 42 -2.33 -8.09 -5.61
C CYS A 42 -1.35 -7.15 -4.89
N ILE A 43 -0.88 -6.10 -5.58
CA ILE A 43 0.03 -5.10 -4.98
C ILE A 43 -0.67 -4.35 -3.85
N SER A 44 -1.94 -3.98 -4.04
CA SER A 44 -2.71 -3.28 -3.01
C SER A 44 -2.89 -4.14 -1.76
N LEU A 45 -3.22 -5.43 -1.91
CA LEU A 45 -3.31 -6.37 -0.78
C LEU A 45 -1.97 -6.56 -0.05
N TYR A 46 -0.86 -6.64 -0.78
CA TYR A 46 0.47 -6.72 -0.19
C TYR A 46 0.79 -5.47 0.64
N PHE A 47 0.54 -4.28 0.10
CA PHE A 47 0.79 -3.05 0.83
C PHE A 47 -0.11 -2.94 2.06
N LEU A 48 -1.40 -3.27 1.91
CA LEU A 48 -2.40 -3.20 2.98
C LEU A 48 -2.04 -4.13 4.16
N THR A 49 -1.63 -5.37 3.88
CA THR A 49 -1.13 -6.28 4.92
C THR A 49 0.14 -5.75 5.60
N LYS A 50 1.06 -5.16 4.84
CA LYS A 50 2.23 -4.47 5.40
C LYS A 50 1.83 -3.30 6.29
N THR A 51 0.89 -2.44 5.88
CA THR A 51 0.43 -1.31 6.69
C THR A 51 -0.22 -1.77 8.00
N PHE A 52 -1.03 -2.84 7.95
CA PHE A 52 -1.60 -3.45 9.15
C PHE A 52 -0.53 -3.98 10.11
N PHE A 53 0.52 -4.61 9.58
CA PHE A 53 1.64 -5.08 10.38
C PHE A 53 2.39 -3.93 11.06
N VAL A 54 2.64 -2.85 10.32
CA VAL A 54 3.24 -1.62 10.83
C VAL A 54 2.39 -0.98 11.92
N LEU A 55 1.09 -0.83 11.69
CA LEU A 55 0.14 -0.30 12.68
C LEU A 55 0.13 -1.15 13.94
N ARG A 56 0.11 -2.48 13.80
CA ARG A 56 0.17 -3.38 14.95
C ARG A 56 1.43 -3.17 15.78
N ILE A 57 2.60 -3.00 15.14
CA ILE A 57 3.86 -2.72 15.85
C ILE A 57 3.84 -1.35 16.54
N MET A 58 3.20 -0.34 15.93
CA MET A 58 3.12 0.99 16.54
C MET A 58 2.18 1.05 17.76
N PHE A 59 1.11 0.26 17.78
CA PHE A 59 0.08 0.30 18.84
C PHE A 59 0.28 -0.75 19.95
N ASN A 60 1.28 -1.63 19.84
CA ASN A 60 1.53 -2.72 20.80
C ASN A 60 2.98 -2.70 21.30
#